data_AF-A0A961XBQ6-F1
#
_entry.id   AF-A0A961XBQ6-F1
#
_cell.length_a   1.000
_cell.length_b   1.000
_cell.length_c   1.000
_cell.angle_alpha   90.00
_cell.angle_beta   90.00
_cell.angle_gamma   90.00
#
_symmetry.space_group_name_H-M   'P 1'
#
loop_
_entity.id
_entity.type
_entity.pdbx_description
1 polymer ?
#
loop_
_entity_poly.entity_id
_entity_poly.type
_entity_poly.pdbx_seq_one_letter_code
_entity_poly.pdbx_strand_id
1 'polypeptide(L)'
;MIAETGHYALILALGVAIVQMVLPILGTRLNDPRLAAVSIPAAQAQLVLIVIAFAALTAAYVTSDFSVLNVWQNSHSAKPMLYKISGVWGNHEGSMVLWVLILALFGAAVATFGSNLPRQLQANVLAVQGSIAVAFLLFIVTTSNPFLRVNPAPFDGQGLNPVLQDPALAFHPPFLYAGYVGFSMAFSFAVAALIDGRIDAAWARWVRPWTLAAWMCLTLGIAMGSWWAYYELGWGGFWFWDPVENASFMPWLAGTALLHSALVMEKRDALKVWTVLLAIITFSLSLMGTFLVRSGVLTSVHAFAVDPARGVFILGIMAIFIGGSFALFAWRAPLLSQGGLFAPISREGSLVLNNLLLTVACAAVFVGTLYPLALESITGEKISVGAPFFNLTFVPLIVPLLIAVPFGPLLAWKRGDLLAAAQRLTAAAVISLVAIITVLALNRSGPWLAPLGIGLGLWLICGAVTELATRSKLFDASWDETWRRLRNLPRASYGTALAHAGLGVMVIGLVSTTAWRSERIEALAP
;
A
#
# COMPACT_ATOMS: atom_id res chain seq x y z
N MET A 1 -24.67 2.51 27.53
CA MET A 1 -24.79 1.14 26.99
C MET A 1 -24.19 0.99 25.60
N ILE A 2 -24.27 1.98 24.70
CA ILE A 2 -23.67 1.87 23.36
C ILE A 2 -22.16 1.62 23.42
N ALA A 3 -21.42 2.39 24.23
CA ALA A 3 -19.98 2.23 24.41
C ALA A 3 -19.62 0.85 24.98
N GLU A 4 -20.40 0.37 25.95
CA GLU A 4 -20.21 -0.94 26.57
C GLU A 4 -20.46 -2.08 25.57
N THR A 5 -21.49 -1.96 24.71
CA THR A 5 -21.73 -2.91 23.61
C THR A 5 -20.56 -2.93 22.62
N GLY A 6 -20.04 -1.76 22.23
CA GLY A 6 -18.91 -1.67 21.32
C GLY A 6 -17.64 -2.30 21.91
N HIS A 7 -17.35 -2.03 23.18
CA HIS A 7 -16.22 -2.62 23.88
C HIS A 7 -16.36 -4.14 24.02
N TYR A 8 -17.54 -4.62 24.43
CA TYR A 8 -17.82 -6.06 24.52
C TYR A 8 -17.68 -6.75 23.16
N ALA A 9 -18.13 -6.12 22.07
CA ALA A 9 -17.98 -6.65 20.72
C ALA A 9 -16.50 -6.79 20.31
N LEU A 10 -15.61 -5.87 20.70
CA LEU A 10 -14.16 -6.01 20.46
C LEU A 10 -13.54 -7.19 21.23
N ILE A 11 -13.95 -7.39 22.49
CA ILE A 11 -13.48 -8.52 23.31
C ILE A 11 -13.97 -9.85 22.71
N LEU A 12 -15.23 -9.93 22.29
CA LEU A 12 -15.74 -11.10 21.59
C LEU A 12 -15.03 -11.33 20.25
N ALA A 13 -14.76 -10.26 19.49
CA ALA A 13 -14.02 -10.36 18.23
C ALA A 13 -12.62 -10.93 18.45
N LEU A 14 -11.94 -10.55 19.56
CA LEU A 14 -10.66 -11.14 19.95
C LEU A 14 -10.79 -12.63 20.24
N GLY A 15 -11.82 -13.06 20.97
CA GLY A 15 -12.09 -14.48 21.21
C GLY A 15 -12.31 -15.26 19.90
N VAL A 16 -13.11 -14.71 18.98
CA VAL A 16 -13.35 -15.28 17.65
C VAL A 16 -12.06 -15.30 16.81
N ALA A 17 -11.21 -14.27 16.91
CA ALA A 17 -9.92 -14.22 16.22
C ALA A 17 -8.98 -15.34 16.68
N ILE A 18 -8.96 -15.65 17.99
CA ILE A 18 -8.19 -16.76 18.55
C ILE A 18 -8.70 -18.09 17.98
N VAL A 19 -10.02 -18.28 17.93
CA VAL A 19 -10.65 -19.45 17.31
C VAL A 19 -10.28 -19.56 15.82
N GLN A 20 -10.38 -18.45 15.08
CA GLN A 20 -10.03 -18.36 13.66
C GLN A 20 -8.55 -18.68 13.41
N MET A 21 -7.65 -18.28 14.31
CA MET A 21 -6.22 -18.57 14.23
C MET A 21 -5.93 -20.05 14.50
N VAL A 22 -6.48 -20.60 15.58
CA VAL A 22 -6.03 -21.90 16.12
C VAL A 22 -6.72 -23.08 15.44
N LEU A 23 -8.07 -23.10 15.40
CA LEU A 23 -8.80 -24.28 14.96
C LEU A 23 -8.55 -24.65 13.49
N PRO A 24 -8.49 -23.69 12.55
CA PRO A 24 -8.21 -24.04 11.16
C PRO A 24 -6.81 -24.61 10.95
N ILE A 25 -5.78 -24.06 11.62
CA ILE A 25 -4.42 -24.62 11.56
C ILE A 25 -4.40 -26.03 12.15
N LEU A 26 -5.03 -26.25 13.30
CA LEU A 26 -5.12 -27.61 13.86
C LEU A 26 -5.84 -28.56 12.91
N GLY A 27 -6.94 -28.11 12.30
CA GLY A 27 -7.69 -28.89 11.32
C GLY A 27 -6.85 -29.28 10.11
N THR A 28 -6.04 -28.37 9.56
CA THR A 28 -5.16 -28.70 8.43
C THR A 28 -4.00 -29.60 8.83
N ARG A 29 -3.45 -29.47 10.05
CA ARG A 29 -2.37 -30.35 10.53
C ARG A 29 -2.84 -31.75 10.93
N LEU A 30 -4.06 -31.87 11.45
CA LEU A 30 -4.68 -33.14 11.84
C LEU A 30 -5.46 -33.80 10.70
N ASN A 31 -5.54 -33.16 9.52
CA ASN A 31 -6.42 -33.56 8.42
C ASN A 31 -7.90 -33.67 8.83
N ASP A 32 -8.37 -32.84 9.76
CA ASP A 32 -9.77 -32.76 10.17
C ASP A 32 -10.51 -31.65 9.38
N PRO A 33 -11.38 -32.01 8.42
CA PRO A 33 -12.09 -31.04 7.61
C PRO A 33 -13.09 -30.18 8.40
N ARG A 34 -13.58 -30.65 9.55
CA ARG A 34 -14.56 -29.92 10.37
C ARG A 34 -13.86 -28.76 11.09
N LEU A 35 -12.69 -29.02 11.67
CA LEU A 35 -11.87 -27.99 12.29
C LEU A 35 -11.38 -26.97 11.26
N ALA A 36 -10.96 -27.43 10.07
CA ALA A 36 -10.56 -26.54 8.98
C ALA A 36 -11.72 -25.64 8.50
N ALA A 37 -12.95 -26.17 8.46
CA ALA A 37 -14.14 -25.45 8.02
C ALA A 37 -14.55 -24.30 8.97
N VAL A 38 -14.08 -24.29 10.23
CA VAL A 38 -14.35 -23.19 11.18
C VAL A 38 -13.79 -21.85 10.69
N SER A 39 -12.76 -21.88 9.84
CA SER A 39 -12.12 -20.67 9.30
C SER A 39 -13.10 -19.67 8.68
N ILE A 40 -14.09 -20.16 7.92
CA ILE A 40 -15.06 -19.33 7.20
C ILE A 40 -16.04 -18.61 8.15
N PRO A 41 -16.83 -19.31 8.98
CA PRO A 41 -17.77 -18.66 9.90
C PRO A 41 -17.04 -17.81 10.94
N ALA A 42 -15.84 -18.18 11.38
CA ALA A 42 -15.07 -17.36 12.31
C ALA A 42 -14.64 -16.01 11.69
N ALA A 43 -14.15 -16.01 10.44
CA ALA A 43 -13.81 -14.77 9.74
C ALA A 43 -15.04 -13.87 9.51
N GLN A 44 -16.18 -14.45 9.18
CA GLN A 44 -17.44 -13.70 9.00
C GLN A 44 -17.96 -13.14 10.33
N ALA A 45 -17.96 -13.94 11.40
CA ALA A 45 -18.37 -13.50 12.74
C ALA A 45 -17.45 -12.39 13.27
N GLN A 46 -16.14 -12.49 13.04
CA GLN A 46 -15.18 -11.45 13.38
C GLN A 46 -15.53 -10.11 12.70
N LEU A 47 -15.82 -10.12 11.39
CA LEU A 47 -16.24 -8.92 10.67
C LEU A 47 -17.51 -8.31 11.29
N VAL A 48 -18.52 -9.12 11.55
CA VAL A 48 -19.79 -8.64 12.15
C VAL A 48 -19.55 -7.98 13.50
N LEU A 49 -18.76 -8.61 14.38
CA LEU A 49 -18.44 -8.06 15.70
C LEU A 49 -17.66 -6.75 15.62
N ILE A 50 -16.69 -6.65 14.71
CA ILE A 50 -15.92 -5.41 14.53
C ILE A 50 -16.78 -4.32 13.90
N VAL A 51 -17.72 -4.65 12.99
CA VAL A 51 -18.70 -3.70 12.45
C VAL A 51 -19.59 -3.15 13.57
N ILE A 52 -20.05 -4.01 14.50
CA ILE A 52 -20.83 -3.56 15.66
C ILE A 52 -20.01 -2.60 16.52
N ALA A 53 -18.75 -2.91 16.81
CA ALA A 53 -17.86 -2.03 17.55
C ALA A 53 -17.64 -0.68 16.84
N PHE A 54 -17.34 -0.70 15.54
CA PHE A 54 -17.12 0.50 14.75
C PHE A 54 -18.38 1.37 14.65
N ALA A 55 -19.56 0.75 14.49
CA ALA A 55 -20.85 1.45 14.48
C ALA A 55 -21.18 2.06 15.84
N ALA A 56 -20.88 1.36 16.95
CA ALA A 56 -21.06 1.89 18.30
C ALA A 56 -20.16 3.12 18.56
N LEU A 57 -18.89 3.05 18.14
CA LEU A 57 -17.97 4.20 18.22
C LEU A 57 -18.47 5.37 17.37
N THR A 58 -18.91 5.09 16.15
CA THR A 58 -19.48 6.11 15.24
C THR A 58 -20.71 6.77 15.85
N ALA A 59 -21.61 5.99 16.44
CA ALA A 59 -22.79 6.51 17.13
C ALA A 59 -22.38 7.47 18.27
N ALA A 60 -21.41 7.09 19.11
CA ALA A 60 -20.91 7.93 20.18
C ALA A 60 -20.33 9.27 19.66
N TYR A 61 -19.60 9.25 18.55
CA TYR A 61 -19.09 10.46 17.90
C TYR A 61 -20.20 11.37 17.35
N VAL A 62 -21.17 10.79 16.65
CA VAL A 62 -22.28 11.51 16.01
C VAL A 62 -23.23 12.14 17.04
N THR A 63 -23.51 11.43 18.14
CA THR A 63 -24.34 11.93 19.24
C THR A 63 -23.57 12.77 20.25
N SER A 64 -22.27 13.02 20.03
CA SER A 64 -21.42 13.79 20.95
C SER A 64 -21.45 13.24 22.39
N ASP A 65 -21.32 11.91 22.54
CA ASP A 65 -21.24 11.27 23.85
C ASP A 65 -19.86 11.49 24.49
N PHE A 66 -19.70 12.62 25.18
CA PHE A 66 -18.46 13.00 25.87
C PHE A 66 -18.15 12.18 27.12
N SER A 67 -19.02 11.24 27.50
CA SER A 67 -18.68 10.26 28.53
C SER A 67 -17.71 9.18 28.01
N VAL A 68 -17.43 9.15 26.69
CA VAL A 68 -16.35 8.37 26.08
C VAL A 68 -15.12 9.26 25.88
N LEU A 69 -13.98 8.88 26.47
CA LEU A 69 -12.73 9.64 26.48
C LEU A 69 -12.28 10.02 25.07
N ASN A 70 -12.33 9.06 24.14
CA ASN A 70 -11.93 9.27 22.75
C ASN A 70 -12.79 10.34 22.05
N VAL A 71 -14.12 10.29 22.26
CA VAL A 71 -15.06 11.29 21.71
C VAL A 71 -14.80 12.67 22.32
N TRP A 72 -14.58 12.74 23.63
CA TRP A 72 -14.25 13.98 24.32
C TRP A 72 -12.96 14.62 23.80
N GLN A 73 -11.90 13.84 23.58
CA GLN A 73 -10.61 14.36 23.11
C GLN A 73 -10.64 14.80 21.65
N ASN A 74 -11.50 14.22 20.81
CA ASN A 74 -11.40 14.35 19.35
C ASN A 74 -12.70 14.85 18.68
N SER A 75 -13.75 15.19 19.42
CA SER A 75 -15.02 15.69 18.88
C SER A 75 -15.49 16.95 19.62
N HIS A 76 -16.52 17.61 19.09
CA HIS A 76 -17.16 18.78 19.70
C HIS A 76 -18.62 18.84 19.23
N SER A 77 -19.52 19.35 20.07
CA SER A 77 -20.96 19.41 19.84
C SER A 77 -21.34 20.16 18.54
N ALA A 78 -20.75 21.34 18.34
CA ALA A 78 -20.94 22.23 17.20
C ALA A 78 -20.30 21.79 15.87
N LYS A 79 -19.57 20.66 15.82
CA LYS A 79 -18.91 20.24 14.57
C LYS A 79 -19.92 19.84 13.49
N PRO A 80 -19.65 20.17 12.22
CA PRO A 80 -20.36 19.59 11.09
C PRO A 80 -20.33 18.05 11.13
N MET A 81 -21.41 17.42 10.69
CA MET A 81 -21.59 15.96 10.79
C MET A 81 -20.45 15.17 10.13
N LEU A 82 -19.92 15.67 9.00
CA LEU A 82 -18.79 15.05 8.30
C LEU A 82 -17.60 14.83 9.25
N TYR A 83 -17.24 15.84 10.06
CA TYR A 83 -16.10 15.77 10.98
C TYR A 83 -16.40 15.01 12.27
N LYS A 84 -17.69 14.83 12.62
CA LYS A 84 -18.07 13.89 13.68
C LYS A 84 -17.83 12.45 13.21
N ILE A 85 -18.22 12.13 11.97
CA ILE A 85 -18.00 10.81 11.39
C ILE A 85 -16.51 10.55 11.16
N SER A 86 -15.79 11.46 10.48
CA SER A 86 -14.35 11.28 10.23
C SER A 86 -13.50 11.34 11.48
N GLY A 87 -14.00 11.99 12.54
CA GLY A 87 -13.42 11.96 13.87
C GLY A 87 -13.20 10.53 14.40
N VAL A 88 -14.01 9.56 13.97
CA VAL A 88 -13.87 8.14 14.34
C VAL A 88 -12.49 7.60 13.96
N TRP A 89 -11.93 7.97 12.80
CA TRP A 89 -10.60 7.52 12.36
C TRP A 89 -9.54 8.62 12.34
N GLY A 90 -9.90 9.87 12.66
CA GLY A 90 -8.98 11.01 12.76
C GLY A 90 -8.08 11.00 14.00
N ASN A 91 -8.19 9.98 14.84
CA ASN A 91 -7.43 9.81 16.10
C ASN A 91 -6.74 8.44 16.15
N HIS A 92 -5.91 8.21 17.16
CA HIS A 92 -5.17 6.96 17.31
C HIS A 92 -6.08 5.75 17.49
N GLU A 93 -6.86 5.69 18.56
CA GLU A 93 -7.60 4.50 19.00
C GLU A 93 -8.66 4.09 17.97
N GLY A 94 -9.39 5.06 17.43
CA GLY A 94 -10.43 4.79 16.45
C GLY A 94 -9.88 4.44 15.06
N SER A 95 -8.72 4.97 14.66
CA SER A 95 -8.03 4.51 13.45
C SER A 95 -7.57 3.05 13.54
N MET A 96 -7.28 2.54 14.74
CA MET A 96 -6.96 1.12 14.95
C MET A 96 -8.20 0.23 14.81
N VAL A 97 -9.39 0.71 15.20
CA VAL A 97 -10.64 0.00 14.91
C VAL A 97 -10.90 -0.04 13.40
N LEU A 98 -10.66 1.06 12.67
CA LEU A 98 -10.73 1.07 11.21
C LEU A 98 -9.72 0.08 10.59
N TRP A 99 -8.50 0.03 11.12
CA TRP A 99 -7.45 -0.89 10.67
C TRP A 99 -7.92 -2.35 10.80
N VAL A 100 -8.45 -2.78 11.96
CA VAL A 100 -8.93 -4.16 12.13
C VAL A 100 -10.25 -4.44 11.39
N LEU A 101 -11.09 -3.42 11.17
CA LEU A 101 -12.28 -3.53 10.33
C LEU A 101 -11.91 -3.89 8.90
N ILE A 102 -10.92 -3.20 8.34
CA ILE A 102 -10.42 -3.48 6.99
C ILE A 102 -9.77 -4.87 6.95
N LEU A 103 -8.97 -5.25 7.96
CA LEU A 103 -8.38 -6.58 8.06
C LEU A 103 -9.45 -7.69 8.02
N ALA A 104 -10.50 -7.52 8.81
CA ALA A 104 -11.61 -8.46 8.88
C ALA A 104 -12.45 -8.46 7.60
N LEU A 105 -12.60 -7.31 6.93
CA LEU A 105 -13.27 -7.22 5.63
C LEU A 105 -12.55 -8.07 4.58
N PHE A 106 -11.23 -7.94 4.48
CA PHE A 106 -10.41 -8.77 3.59
C PHE A 106 -10.50 -10.27 3.94
N GLY A 107 -10.44 -10.61 5.24
CA GLY A 107 -10.61 -11.98 5.71
C GLY A 107 -11.97 -12.58 5.35
N ALA A 108 -13.05 -11.86 5.64
CA ALA A 108 -14.41 -12.27 5.30
C ALA A 108 -14.64 -12.33 3.77
N ALA A 109 -13.99 -11.48 2.99
CA ALA A 109 -14.04 -11.54 1.53
C ALA A 109 -13.38 -12.82 0.99
N VAL A 110 -12.23 -13.25 1.53
CA VAL A 110 -11.64 -14.55 1.19
C VAL A 110 -12.51 -15.72 1.66
N ALA A 111 -13.11 -15.62 2.84
CA ALA A 111 -14.02 -16.64 3.36
C ALA A 111 -15.25 -16.84 2.45
N THR A 112 -15.78 -15.73 1.92
CA THR A 112 -17.03 -15.74 1.13
C THR A 112 -16.79 -16.01 -0.36
N PHE A 113 -15.75 -15.42 -0.95
CA PHE A 113 -15.49 -15.50 -2.40
C PHE A 113 -14.37 -16.48 -2.77
N GLY A 114 -13.67 -17.06 -1.80
CA GLY A 114 -12.54 -17.97 -2.01
C GLY A 114 -12.91 -19.43 -2.28
N SER A 115 -14.12 -19.72 -2.78
CA SER A 115 -14.60 -21.11 -3.00
C SER A 115 -13.79 -21.90 -4.04
N ASN A 116 -13.01 -21.21 -4.87
CA ASN A 116 -12.10 -21.79 -5.85
C ASN A 116 -10.71 -22.14 -5.27
N LEU A 117 -10.45 -21.84 -4.00
CA LEU A 117 -9.21 -22.18 -3.32
C LEU A 117 -9.23 -23.63 -2.82
N PRO A 118 -8.09 -24.34 -2.80
CA PRO A 118 -7.97 -25.57 -2.04
C PRO A 118 -8.35 -25.31 -0.57
N ARG A 119 -9.22 -26.16 0.00
CA ARG A 119 -9.75 -25.97 1.37
C ARG A 119 -8.65 -25.78 2.42
N GLN A 120 -7.56 -26.53 2.30
CA GLN A 120 -6.41 -26.42 3.19
C GLN A 120 -5.74 -25.04 3.10
N LEU A 121 -5.51 -24.54 1.88
CA LEU A 121 -4.93 -23.22 1.67
C LEU A 121 -5.86 -22.13 2.20
N GLN A 122 -7.17 -22.20 1.90
CA GLN A 122 -8.14 -21.22 2.40
C GLN A 122 -8.17 -21.19 3.94
N ALA A 123 -8.20 -22.36 4.58
CA ALA A 123 -8.20 -22.48 6.04
C ALA A 123 -6.93 -21.86 6.66
N ASN A 124 -5.76 -22.15 6.08
CA ASN A 124 -4.48 -21.61 6.57
C ASN A 124 -4.34 -20.11 6.30
N VAL A 125 -4.82 -19.60 5.17
CA VAL A 125 -4.85 -18.16 4.87
C VAL A 125 -5.70 -17.41 5.88
N LEU A 126 -6.90 -17.92 6.16
CA LEU A 126 -7.82 -17.30 7.13
C LEU A 126 -7.28 -17.39 8.56
N ALA A 127 -6.55 -18.45 8.91
CA ALA A 127 -5.89 -18.53 10.21
C ALA A 127 -4.71 -17.57 10.37
N VAL A 128 -3.89 -17.37 9.33
CA VAL A 128 -2.83 -16.33 9.36
C VAL A 128 -3.45 -14.94 9.43
N GLN A 129 -4.52 -14.68 8.67
CA GLN A 129 -5.27 -13.43 8.79
C GLN A 129 -5.85 -13.25 10.22
N GLY A 130 -6.34 -14.35 10.81
CA GLY A 130 -6.83 -14.39 12.18
C GLY A 130 -5.74 -14.11 13.22
N SER A 131 -4.50 -14.57 13.02
CA SER A 131 -3.40 -14.27 13.95
C SER A 131 -3.02 -12.80 13.95
N ILE A 132 -3.03 -12.15 12.77
CA ILE A 132 -2.87 -10.70 12.66
C ILE A 132 -4.00 -9.99 13.40
N ALA A 133 -5.24 -10.47 13.25
CA ALA A 133 -6.39 -9.90 13.96
C ALA A 133 -6.26 -10.06 15.48
N VAL A 134 -5.80 -11.21 15.98
CA VAL A 134 -5.53 -11.41 17.42
C VAL A 134 -4.55 -10.37 17.94
N ALA A 135 -3.44 -10.14 17.25
CA ALA A 135 -2.41 -9.20 17.68
C ALA A 135 -2.94 -7.76 17.80
N PHE A 136 -3.67 -7.28 16.77
CA PHE A 136 -4.20 -5.91 16.77
C PHE A 136 -5.45 -5.74 17.65
N LEU A 137 -6.32 -6.75 17.76
CA LEU A 137 -7.45 -6.69 18.69
C LEU A 137 -6.95 -6.71 20.15
N LEU A 138 -5.92 -7.49 20.46
CA LEU A 138 -5.28 -7.47 21.77
C LEU A 138 -4.66 -6.10 22.06
N PHE A 139 -3.96 -5.51 21.09
CA PHE A 139 -3.43 -4.15 21.18
C PHE A 139 -4.54 -3.12 21.51
N ILE A 140 -5.66 -3.18 20.77
CA ILE A 140 -6.82 -2.29 20.97
C ILE A 140 -7.43 -2.46 22.36
N VAL A 141 -7.73 -3.68 22.78
CA VAL A 141 -8.42 -3.93 24.06
C VAL A 141 -7.54 -3.54 25.26
N THR A 142 -6.22 -3.65 25.14
CA THR A 142 -5.29 -3.45 26.27
C THR A 142 -4.71 -2.04 26.36
N THR A 143 -4.20 -1.50 25.24
CA THR A 143 -3.39 -0.27 25.24
C THR A 143 -3.97 0.87 24.40
N SER A 144 -4.98 0.58 23.57
CA SER A 144 -5.54 1.53 22.59
C SER A 144 -7.08 1.48 22.58
N ASN A 145 -7.68 1.42 23.78
CA ASN A 145 -9.11 1.18 23.92
C ASN A 145 -9.93 2.44 23.58
N PRO A 146 -10.77 2.43 22.52
CA PRO A 146 -11.53 3.61 22.09
C PRO A 146 -12.77 3.90 22.95
N PHE A 147 -13.13 3.01 23.88
CA PHE A 147 -14.35 3.08 24.70
C PHE A 147 -14.10 3.43 26.17
N LEU A 148 -12.88 3.88 26.52
CA LEU A 148 -12.58 4.34 27.87
C LEU A 148 -13.60 5.41 28.31
N ARG A 149 -14.09 5.27 29.55
CA ARG A 149 -15.15 6.11 30.10
C ARG A 149 -14.57 7.24 30.95
N VAL A 150 -15.22 8.39 30.92
CA VAL A 150 -14.91 9.55 31.77
C VAL A 150 -16.10 9.82 32.69
N ASN A 151 -15.85 9.99 33.98
CA ASN A 151 -16.87 10.29 34.99
C ASN A 151 -16.32 11.31 36.01
N PRO A 152 -16.95 12.50 36.18
CA PRO A 152 -18.14 12.98 35.46
C PRO A 152 -17.87 13.23 33.98
N ALA A 153 -18.89 13.03 33.14
CA ALA A 153 -18.80 13.32 31.71
C ALA A 153 -18.65 14.84 31.50
N PRO A 154 -17.65 15.30 30.74
CA PRO A 154 -17.51 16.71 30.39
C PRO A 154 -18.71 17.23 29.60
N PHE A 155 -18.99 18.54 29.71
CA PHE A 155 -20.12 19.17 29.02
C PHE A 155 -19.91 19.28 27.50
N ASP A 156 -18.67 19.50 27.05
CA ASP A 156 -18.31 19.50 25.63
C ASP A 156 -16.92 18.88 25.40
N GLY A 157 -16.62 18.57 24.15
CA GLY A 157 -15.36 17.98 23.71
C GLY A 157 -14.31 19.01 23.29
N GLN A 158 -13.05 18.58 23.25
CA GLN A 158 -11.88 19.42 22.92
C GLN A 158 -11.74 19.74 21.44
N GLY A 159 -12.57 19.13 20.57
CA GLY A 159 -12.48 19.31 19.13
C GLY A 159 -11.42 18.43 18.46
N LEU A 160 -11.18 18.67 17.17
CA LEU A 160 -10.08 18.04 16.42
C LEU A 160 -9.02 19.13 16.31
N ASN A 161 -7.77 18.72 16.07
CA ASN A 161 -6.78 19.66 15.58
C ASN A 161 -7.39 20.44 14.37
N PRO A 162 -7.40 21.79 14.38
CA PRO A 162 -8.00 22.59 13.31
C PRO A 162 -7.53 22.22 11.90
N VAL A 163 -6.26 21.83 11.74
CA VAL A 163 -5.67 21.39 10.45
C VAL A 163 -6.35 20.13 9.91
N LEU A 164 -6.94 19.31 10.77
CA LEU A 164 -7.64 18.09 10.38
C LEU A 164 -9.10 18.33 9.96
N GLN A 165 -9.62 19.57 10.06
CA GLN A 165 -10.98 19.90 9.63
C GLN A 165 -11.06 20.14 8.11
N ASP A 166 -10.54 19.21 7.33
CA ASP A 166 -10.55 19.25 5.88
C ASP A 166 -11.30 18.01 5.31
N PRO A 167 -12.07 18.14 4.21
CA PRO A 167 -12.72 16.99 3.58
C PRO A 167 -11.76 15.84 3.25
N ALA A 168 -10.50 16.11 2.93
CA ALA A 168 -9.48 15.10 2.66
C ALA A 168 -9.28 14.15 3.85
N LEU A 169 -9.40 14.61 5.12
CA LEU A 169 -9.36 13.72 6.29
C LEU A 169 -10.45 12.62 6.23
N ALA A 170 -11.62 12.94 5.67
CA ALA A 170 -12.70 11.96 5.59
C ALA A 170 -12.42 10.86 4.56
N PHE A 171 -11.71 11.17 3.47
CA PHE A 171 -11.54 10.25 2.35
C PHE A 171 -10.17 9.58 2.29
N HIS A 172 -9.09 10.32 2.54
CA HIS A 172 -7.73 9.82 2.38
C HIS A 172 -7.40 8.61 3.28
N PRO A 173 -7.61 8.66 4.61
CA PRO A 173 -7.22 7.58 5.50
C PRO A 173 -7.90 6.24 5.17
N PRO A 174 -9.23 6.14 4.94
CA PRO A 174 -9.85 4.87 4.56
C PRO A 174 -9.18 4.17 3.37
N PHE A 175 -8.79 4.89 2.32
CA PHE A 175 -8.06 4.30 1.19
C PHE A 175 -6.62 3.94 1.53
N LEU A 176 -5.93 4.78 2.30
CA LEU A 176 -4.57 4.50 2.78
C LEU A 176 -4.54 3.21 3.61
N TYR A 177 -5.45 3.07 4.59
CA TYR A 177 -5.58 1.87 5.41
C TYR A 177 -6.03 0.66 4.57
N ALA A 178 -6.95 0.83 3.62
CA ALA A 178 -7.34 -0.25 2.71
C ALA A 178 -6.16 -0.78 1.89
N GLY A 179 -5.20 0.09 1.56
CA GLY A 179 -3.94 -0.30 0.93
C GLY A 179 -2.98 -1.02 1.88
N TYR A 180 -2.61 -0.37 2.99
CA TYR A 180 -1.70 -0.92 4.00
C TYR A 180 -2.13 -2.29 4.52
N VAL A 181 -3.38 -2.35 4.98
CA VAL A 181 -3.94 -3.56 5.58
C VAL A 181 -4.29 -4.57 4.50
N GLY A 182 -4.65 -4.13 3.29
CA GLY A 182 -4.93 -5.03 2.18
C GLY A 182 -3.73 -5.92 1.79
N PHE A 183 -2.49 -5.42 1.95
CA PHE A 183 -1.30 -6.25 1.73
C PHE A 183 -1.14 -7.38 2.75
N SER A 184 -1.86 -7.35 3.88
CA SER A 184 -1.92 -8.49 4.82
C SER A 184 -2.44 -9.74 4.12
N MET A 185 -3.28 -9.61 3.10
CA MET A 185 -3.77 -10.78 2.38
C MET A 185 -2.67 -11.44 1.57
N ALA A 186 -1.87 -10.67 0.84
CA ALA A 186 -0.73 -11.21 0.10
C ALA A 186 0.26 -11.90 1.06
N PHE A 187 0.50 -11.31 2.23
CA PHE A 187 1.27 -11.91 3.31
C PHE A 187 0.64 -13.23 3.82
N SER A 188 -0.65 -13.24 4.14
CA SER A 188 -1.37 -14.41 4.64
C SER A 188 -1.34 -15.56 3.64
N PHE A 189 -1.49 -15.28 2.34
CA PHE A 189 -1.30 -16.27 1.28
C PHE A 189 0.13 -16.78 1.18
N ALA A 190 1.14 -15.93 1.34
CA ALA A 190 2.53 -16.34 1.30
C ALA A 190 2.89 -17.24 2.49
N VAL A 191 2.52 -16.84 3.71
CA VAL A 191 2.78 -17.62 4.94
C VAL A 191 2.02 -18.94 4.92
N ALA A 192 0.73 -18.94 4.53
CA ALA A 192 -0.06 -20.17 4.41
C ALA A 192 0.55 -21.15 3.40
N ALA A 193 1.02 -20.66 2.24
CA ALA A 193 1.63 -21.52 1.23
C ALA A 193 3.02 -22.04 1.66
N LEU A 194 3.78 -21.28 2.44
CA LEU A 194 5.02 -21.75 3.09
C LEU A 194 4.73 -22.81 4.15
N ILE A 195 3.65 -22.66 4.92
CA ILE A 195 3.16 -23.67 5.87
C ILE A 195 2.80 -24.96 5.14
N ASP A 196 2.04 -24.86 4.05
CA ASP A 196 1.60 -25.99 3.22
C ASP A 196 2.73 -26.63 2.40
N GLY A 197 3.82 -25.89 2.14
CA GLY A 197 4.93 -26.34 1.31
C GLY A 197 4.57 -26.47 -0.18
N ARG A 198 3.51 -25.78 -0.65
CA ARG A 198 3.04 -25.84 -2.04
C ARG A 198 2.85 -24.44 -2.59
N ILE A 199 3.76 -24.04 -3.49
CA ILE A 199 3.77 -22.71 -4.12
C ILE A 199 3.93 -22.90 -5.64
N ASP A 200 2.85 -22.67 -6.38
CA ASP A 200 2.73 -22.89 -7.82
C ASP A 200 2.10 -21.70 -8.55
N ALA A 201 2.03 -21.77 -9.88
CA ALA A 201 1.39 -20.74 -10.69
C ALA A 201 -0.09 -20.49 -10.34
N ALA A 202 -0.80 -21.46 -9.74
CA ALA A 202 -2.19 -21.26 -9.30
C ALA A 202 -2.25 -20.34 -8.08
N TRP A 203 -1.32 -20.50 -7.13
CA TRP A 203 -1.14 -19.58 -6.02
C TRP A 203 -0.99 -18.13 -6.48
N ALA A 204 -0.15 -17.88 -7.49
CA ALA A 204 0.06 -16.53 -8.01
C ALA A 204 -1.23 -15.91 -8.59
N ARG A 205 -2.08 -16.72 -9.23
CA ARG A 205 -3.40 -16.27 -9.73
C ARG A 205 -4.35 -15.86 -8.62
N TRP A 206 -4.29 -16.53 -7.46
CA TRP A 206 -5.14 -16.20 -6.33
C TRP A 206 -4.67 -14.96 -5.59
N VAL A 207 -3.36 -14.75 -5.46
CA VAL A 207 -2.79 -13.60 -4.73
C VAL A 207 -2.94 -12.28 -5.50
N ARG A 208 -2.73 -12.32 -6.81
CA ARG A 208 -2.62 -11.11 -7.64
C ARG A 208 -3.81 -10.15 -7.55
N PRO A 209 -5.09 -10.58 -7.56
CA PRO A 209 -6.24 -9.68 -7.39
C PRO A 209 -6.23 -8.93 -6.05
N TRP A 210 -5.82 -9.59 -4.95
CA TRP A 210 -5.73 -8.97 -3.63
C TRP A 210 -4.61 -7.95 -3.55
N THR A 211 -3.44 -8.31 -4.08
CA THR A 211 -2.31 -7.37 -4.20
C THR A 211 -2.71 -6.15 -5.04
N LEU A 212 -3.46 -6.36 -6.14
CA LEU A 212 -3.88 -5.27 -7.01
C LEU A 212 -4.89 -4.35 -6.32
N ALA A 213 -5.87 -4.92 -5.61
CA ALA A 213 -6.83 -4.15 -4.82
C ALA A 213 -6.13 -3.28 -3.76
N ALA A 214 -5.22 -3.88 -2.98
CA ALA A 214 -4.42 -3.17 -1.98
C ALA A 214 -3.56 -2.07 -2.63
N TRP A 215 -2.87 -2.37 -3.72
CA TRP A 215 -2.03 -1.41 -4.45
C TRP A 215 -2.83 -0.24 -5.03
N MET A 216 -4.03 -0.49 -5.58
CA MET A 216 -4.91 0.58 -6.07
C MET A 216 -5.39 1.48 -4.93
N CYS A 217 -5.83 0.91 -3.81
CA CYS A 217 -6.23 1.68 -2.63
C CYS A 217 -5.06 2.49 -2.08
N LEU A 218 -3.85 1.91 -2.01
CA LEU A 218 -2.66 2.63 -1.55
C LEU A 218 -2.28 3.77 -2.49
N THR A 219 -2.37 3.55 -3.81
CA THR A 219 -2.12 4.59 -4.83
C THR A 219 -3.09 5.75 -4.66
N LEU A 220 -4.39 5.46 -4.48
CA LEU A 220 -5.41 6.48 -4.24
C LEU A 220 -5.18 7.21 -2.91
N GLY A 221 -4.86 6.46 -1.85
CA GLY A 221 -4.50 7.01 -0.54
C GLY A 221 -3.36 8.02 -0.68
N ILE A 222 -2.22 7.59 -1.22
CA ILE A 222 -1.04 8.46 -1.41
C ILE A 222 -1.40 9.67 -2.27
N ALA A 223 -2.08 9.48 -3.41
CA ALA A 223 -2.44 10.58 -4.31
C ALA A 223 -3.34 11.63 -3.63
N MET A 224 -4.34 11.20 -2.86
CA MET A 224 -5.19 12.13 -2.10
C MET A 224 -4.42 12.83 -0.98
N GLY A 225 -3.49 12.13 -0.32
CA GLY A 225 -2.62 12.71 0.71
C GLY A 225 -1.71 13.79 0.13
N SER A 226 -1.08 13.53 -1.02
CA SER A 226 -0.27 14.51 -1.74
C SER A 226 -1.08 15.70 -2.25
N TRP A 227 -2.33 15.46 -2.68
CA TRP A 227 -3.23 16.55 -3.06
C TRP A 227 -3.56 17.45 -1.87
N TRP A 228 -3.91 16.86 -0.72
CA TRP A 228 -4.16 17.60 0.51
C TRP A 228 -2.94 18.41 0.96
N ALA A 229 -1.77 17.78 1.03
CA ALA A 229 -0.51 18.46 1.39
C ALA A 229 -0.20 19.64 0.45
N TYR A 230 -0.53 19.52 -0.84
CA TYR A 230 -0.26 20.57 -1.84
C TYR A 230 -1.01 21.88 -1.57
N TYR A 231 -2.28 21.82 -1.13
CA TYR A 231 -3.08 23.04 -0.90
C TYR A 231 -3.16 23.47 0.56
N GLU A 232 -2.91 22.56 1.51
CA GLU A 232 -2.82 22.91 2.93
C GLU A 232 -1.48 23.63 3.16
N LEU A 233 -1.52 24.97 3.10
CA LEU A 233 -0.40 25.93 2.94
C LEU A 233 0.80 25.79 3.92
N GLY A 234 0.78 24.87 4.87
CA GLY A 234 1.86 24.64 5.84
C GLY A 234 2.91 23.59 5.46
N TRP A 235 2.69 22.84 4.37
CA TRP A 235 3.45 21.60 4.07
C TRP A 235 4.40 21.74 2.89
N GLY A 236 4.64 22.97 2.41
CA GLY A 236 5.67 23.30 1.42
C GLY A 236 5.57 22.61 0.06
N GLY A 237 4.51 21.86 -0.27
CA GLY A 237 4.33 21.22 -1.58
C GLY A 237 3.49 19.95 -1.52
N PHE A 238 3.59 19.11 -2.56
CA PHE A 238 2.82 17.86 -2.67
C PHE A 238 3.50 16.66 -1.97
N TRP A 239 4.78 16.78 -1.61
CA TRP A 239 5.59 15.73 -1.00
C TRP A 239 6.83 16.33 -0.34
N PHE A 240 7.12 15.94 0.90
CA PHE A 240 8.22 16.45 1.72
C PHE A 240 9.33 15.44 2.01
N TRP A 241 9.15 14.19 1.60
CA TRP A 241 10.00 13.07 2.02
C TRP A 241 10.02 12.90 3.54
N ASP A 242 8.93 13.28 4.22
CA ASP A 242 8.82 13.08 5.65
C ASP A 242 8.68 11.57 5.98
N PRO A 243 9.06 11.13 7.18
CA PRO A 243 8.98 9.72 7.54
C PRO A 243 7.60 9.08 7.39
N VAL A 244 6.51 9.85 7.55
CA VAL A 244 5.14 9.33 7.43
C VAL A 244 4.73 9.15 5.97
N GLU A 245 5.03 10.11 5.10
CA GLU A 245 4.94 9.94 3.66
C GLU A 245 5.76 8.72 3.19
N ASN A 246 7.04 8.64 3.60
CA ASN A 246 7.93 7.54 3.24
C ASN A 246 7.43 6.18 3.72
N ALA A 247 6.81 6.13 4.90
CA ALA A 247 6.19 4.92 5.44
C ALA A 247 5.14 4.34 4.50
N SER A 248 4.40 5.19 3.78
CA SER A 248 3.39 4.76 2.80
C SER A 248 3.99 4.42 1.45
N PHE A 249 5.06 5.11 1.07
CA PHE A 249 5.72 4.92 -0.21
C PHE A 249 6.50 3.62 -0.32
N MET A 250 7.17 3.19 0.76
CA MET A 250 7.92 1.93 0.79
C MET A 250 7.08 0.68 0.43
N PRO A 251 5.92 0.41 1.09
CA PRO A 251 5.08 -0.71 0.70
C PRO A 251 4.46 -0.53 -0.70
N TRP A 252 4.28 0.71 -1.18
CA TRP A 252 3.84 0.95 -2.56
C TRP A 252 4.89 0.49 -3.58
N LEU A 253 6.19 0.79 -3.36
CA LEU A 253 7.29 0.34 -4.22
C LEU A 253 7.44 -1.19 -4.20
N ALA A 254 7.47 -1.79 -3.00
CA ALA A 254 7.55 -3.24 -2.83
C ALA A 254 6.32 -3.95 -3.42
N GLY A 255 5.13 -3.40 -3.22
CA GLY A 255 3.87 -3.90 -3.79
C GLY A 255 3.83 -3.81 -5.32
N THR A 256 4.40 -2.74 -5.90
CA THR A 256 4.57 -2.62 -7.36
C THR A 256 5.47 -3.73 -7.89
N ALA A 257 6.61 -3.99 -7.23
CA ALA A 257 7.47 -5.12 -7.59
C ALA A 257 6.75 -6.48 -7.43
N LEU A 258 5.94 -6.62 -6.36
CA LEU A 258 5.17 -7.84 -6.09
C LEU A 258 4.17 -8.14 -7.21
N LEU A 259 3.42 -7.13 -7.69
CA LEU A 259 2.47 -7.29 -8.80
C LEU A 259 3.15 -7.83 -10.06
N HIS A 260 4.32 -7.28 -10.39
CA HIS A 260 5.10 -7.70 -11.55
C HIS A 260 5.70 -9.10 -11.36
N SER A 261 6.22 -9.40 -10.17
CA SER A 261 6.73 -10.73 -9.82
C SER A 261 5.64 -11.80 -9.90
N ALA A 262 4.46 -11.52 -9.34
CA ALA A 262 3.31 -12.41 -9.37
C ALA A 262 2.83 -12.71 -10.80
N LEU A 263 2.93 -11.74 -11.72
CA LEU A 263 2.62 -11.97 -13.14
C LEU A 263 3.59 -12.95 -13.79
N VAL A 264 4.90 -12.81 -13.52
CA VAL A 264 5.90 -13.77 -14.03
C VAL A 264 5.64 -15.15 -13.47
N MET A 265 5.36 -15.25 -12.16
CA MET A 265 5.06 -16.51 -11.51
C MET A 265 3.79 -17.16 -12.07
N GLU A 266 2.72 -16.40 -12.27
CA GLU A 266 1.47 -16.88 -12.88
C GLU A 266 1.70 -17.43 -14.30
N LYS A 267 2.48 -16.73 -15.13
CA LYS A 267 2.61 -17.05 -16.56
C LYS A 267 3.71 -18.06 -16.88
N ARG A 268 4.77 -18.09 -16.07
CA ARG A 268 6.02 -18.79 -16.38
C ARG A 268 6.51 -19.71 -15.27
N ASP A 269 5.81 -19.74 -14.13
CA ASP A 269 6.21 -20.48 -12.92
C ASP A 269 7.63 -20.12 -12.43
N ALA A 270 8.09 -18.90 -12.75
CA ALA A 270 9.41 -18.38 -12.39
C ALA A 270 9.31 -17.33 -11.27
N LEU A 271 10.44 -16.99 -10.65
CA LEU A 271 10.54 -15.98 -9.57
C LEU A 271 9.69 -16.30 -8.32
N LYS A 272 9.47 -17.58 -8.00
CA LYS A 272 8.68 -17.99 -6.82
C LYS A 272 9.23 -17.41 -5.52
N VAL A 273 10.53 -17.61 -5.29
CA VAL A 273 11.25 -17.11 -4.11
C VAL A 273 11.08 -15.59 -3.98
N TRP A 274 11.25 -14.87 -5.09
CA TRP A 274 11.15 -13.41 -5.11
C TRP A 274 9.72 -12.93 -4.83
N THR A 275 8.73 -13.60 -5.40
CA THR A 275 7.31 -13.24 -5.22
C THR A 275 6.88 -13.43 -3.76
N VAL A 276 7.28 -14.54 -3.14
CA VAL A 276 6.99 -14.81 -1.72
C VAL A 276 7.72 -13.82 -0.81
N LEU A 277 9.00 -13.56 -1.09
CA LEU A 277 9.80 -12.58 -0.35
C LEU A 277 9.17 -11.18 -0.41
N LEU A 278 8.76 -10.72 -1.60
CA LEU A 278 8.11 -9.43 -1.77
C LEU A 278 6.76 -9.36 -1.06
N ALA A 279 5.99 -10.44 -1.02
CA ALA A 279 4.74 -10.49 -0.25
C ALA A 279 4.99 -10.30 1.25
N ILE A 280 6.04 -10.92 1.79
CA ILE A 280 6.46 -10.74 3.18
C ILE A 280 6.94 -9.31 3.43
N ILE A 281 7.85 -8.80 2.60
CA ILE A 281 8.42 -7.44 2.73
C ILE A 281 7.33 -6.38 2.64
N THR A 282 6.40 -6.48 1.70
CA THR A 282 5.38 -5.44 1.47
C THR A 282 4.49 -5.24 2.71
N PHE A 283 4.03 -6.33 3.34
CA PHE A 283 3.25 -6.21 4.57
C PHE A 283 4.12 -5.84 5.78
N SER A 284 5.37 -6.33 5.83
CA SER A 284 6.34 -5.94 6.87
C SER A 284 6.59 -4.43 6.88
N LEU A 285 6.71 -3.82 5.71
CA LEU A 285 6.83 -2.36 5.56
C LEU A 285 5.54 -1.62 5.96
N SER A 286 4.37 -2.22 5.75
CA SER A 286 3.09 -1.67 6.23
C SER A 286 2.98 -1.70 7.76
N LEU A 287 3.44 -2.79 8.41
CA LEU A 287 3.56 -2.88 9.87
C LEU A 287 4.59 -1.89 10.42
N MET A 288 5.74 -1.77 9.77
CA MET A 288 6.76 -0.76 10.08
C MET A 288 6.16 0.65 10.01
N GLY A 289 5.41 0.98 8.96
CA GLY A 289 4.74 2.28 8.88
C GLY A 289 3.76 2.53 10.03
N THR A 290 3.04 1.49 10.48
CA THR A 290 2.19 1.58 11.67
C THR A 290 3.02 1.91 12.92
N PHE A 291 4.17 1.26 13.10
CA PHE A 291 5.10 1.58 14.17
C PHE A 291 5.64 3.00 14.10
N LEU A 292 6.14 3.43 12.94
CA LEU A 292 6.73 4.76 12.74
C LEU A 292 5.75 5.89 13.08
N VAL A 293 4.48 5.76 12.67
CA VAL A 293 3.46 6.81 12.86
C VAL A 293 2.87 6.81 14.29
N ARG A 294 2.97 5.70 15.02
CA ARG A 294 2.17 5.47 16.25
C ARG A 294 2.98 5.15 17.49
N SER A 295 4.27 4.89 17.38
CA SER A 295 5.15 4.58 18.51
C SER A 295 5.65 5.82 19.27
N GLY A 296 5.52 7.01 18.69
CA GLY A 296 6.10 8.24 19.23
C GLY A 296 7.62 8.32 19.09
N VAL A 297 8.23 7.37 18.39
CA VAL A 297 9.69 7.26 18.21
C VAL A 297 10.22 8.27 17.19
N LEU A 298 9.36 8.83 16.34
CA LEU A 298 9.71 9.87 15.37
C LEU A 298 9.16 11.23 15.78
N THR A 299 9.95 12.28 15.56
CA THR A 299 9.42 13.65 15.49
C THR A 299 8.88 13.91 14.08
N SER A 300 7.56 13.82 13.88
CA SER A 300 6.87 14.20 12.64
C SER A 300 5.60 14.99 12.96
N VAL A 301 5.27 15.95 12.09
CA VAL A 301 4.00 16.71 12.13
C VAL A 301 2.77 15.81 11.95
N HIS A 302 2.97 14.60 11.44
CA HIS A 302 1.94 13.59 11.20
C HIS A 302 1.79 12.56 12.33
N ALA A 303 2.63 12.61 13.36
CA ALA A 303 2.61 11.61 14.43
C ALA A 303 1.38 11.83 15.33
N PHE A 304 0.62 10.76 15.59
CA PHE A 304 -0.66 10.85 16.30
C PHE A 304 -0.59 10.50 17.79
N ALA A 305 0.52 9.95 18.29
CA ALA A 305 0.63 9.53 19.70
C ALA A 305 2.09 9.43 20.17
N VAL A 306 2.33 9.76 21.45
CA VAL A 306 3.61 9.58 22.15
C VAL A 306 3.36 8.76 23.42
N ASP A 307 3.18 7.45 23.27
CA ASP A 307 3.00 6.52 24.40
C ASP A 307 3.96 5.33 24.23
N PRO A 308 5.00 5.22 25.08
CA PRO A 308 5.99 4.15 25.02
C PRO A 308 5.39 2.75 25.11
N ALA A 309 4.29 2.55 25.86
CA ALA A 309 3.65 1.25 26.01
C ALA A 309 3.07 0.76 24.67
N ARG A 310 2.50 1.67 23.87
CA ARG A 310 1.98 1.38 22.54
C ARG A 310 3.11 1.05 21.57
N GLY A 311 4.20 1.82 21.62
CA GLY A 311 5.39 1.57 20.81
C GLY A 311 5.98 0.18 21.04
N VAL A 312 6.15 -0.23 22.30
CA VAL A 312 6.66 -1.57 22.67
C VAL A 312 5.70 -2.67 22.20
N PHE A 313 4.39 -2.48 22.33
CA PHE A 313 3.41 -3.47 21.86
C PHE A 313 3.52 -3.69 20.35
N ILE A 314 3.51 -2.60 19.55
CA ILE A 314 3.62 -2.67 18.09
C ILE A 314 4.98 -3.26 17.67
N LEU A 315 6.05 -2.94 18.38
CA LEU A 315 7.37 -3.55 18.15
C LEU A 315 7.33 -5.07 18.36
N GLY A 316 6.61 -5.54 19.39
CA GLY A 316 6.37 -6.97 19.62
C GLY A 316 5.60 -7.63 18.47
N ILE A 317 4.54 -6.97 17.95
CA ILE A 317 3.81 -7.42 16.75
C ILE A 317 4.78 -7.55 15.58
N MET A 318 5.59 -6.52 15.31
CA MET A 318 6.57 -6.57 14.24
C MET A 318 7.59 -7.69 14.42
N ALA A 319 8.16 -7.87 15.62
CA ALA A 319 9.12 -8.93 15.88
C ALA A 319 8.54 -10.32 15.58
N ILE A 320 7.28 -10.56 15.97
CA ILE A 320 6.58 -11.83 15.71
C ILE A 320 6.31 -12.03 14.22
N PHE A 321 5.68 -11.06 13.56
CA PHE A 321 5.24 -11.24 12.17
C PHE A 321 6.38 -11.12 11.17
N ILE A 322 7.25 -10.13 11.32
CA ILE A 322 8.40 -9.92 10.44
C ILE A 322 9.42 -11.02 10.71
N GLY A 323 9.88 -11.16 11.96
CA GLY A 323 10.88 -12.18 12.33
C GLY A 323 10.38 -13.61 12.07
N GLY A 324 9.14 -13.92 12.47
CA GLY A 324 8.55 -15.24 12.27
C GLY A 324 8.34 -15.61 10.80
N SER A 325 7.87 -14.67 9.97
CA SER A 325 7.68 -14.95 8.53
C SER A 325 9.01 -15.08 7.78
N PHE A 326 10.03 -14.28 8.11
CA PHE A 326 11.36 -14.44 7.53
C PHE A 326 12.04 -15.72 7.99
N ALA A 327 11.91 -16.12 9.26
CA ALA A 327 12.41 -17.40 9.76
C ALA A 327 11.73 -18.58 9.04
N LEU A 328 10.40 -18.53 8.89
CA LEU A 328 9.64 -19.54 8.14
C LEU A 328 10.07 -19.57 6.66
N PHE A 329 10.23 -18.40 6.04
CA PHE A 329 10.72 -18.29 4.67
C PHE A 329 12.11 -18.91 4.52
N ALA A 330 13.06 -18.58 5.39
CA ALA A 330 14.41 -19.14 5.37
C ALA A 330 14.39 -20.66 5.53
N TRP A 331 13.57 -21.18 6.44
CA TRP A 331 13.42 -22.63 6.65
C TRP A 331 12.82 -23.34 5.43
N ARG A 332 11.84 -22.73 4.77
CA ARG A 332 11.10 -23.32 3.65
C ARG A 332 11.68 -22.99 2.28
N ALA A 333 12.62 -22.06 2.18
CA ALA A 333 13.24 -21.63 0.92
C ALA A 333 13.81 -22.77 0.07
N PRO A 334 14.45 -23.84 0.63
CA PRO A 334 14.94 -24.95 -0.18
C PRO A 334 13.84 -25.74 -0.92
N LEU A 335 12.59 -25.68 -0.46
CA LEU A 335 11.45 -26.33 -1.12
C LEU A 335 10.93 -25.51 -2.33
N LEU A 336 11.35 -24.24 -2.43
CA LEU A 336 10.97 -23.37 -3.53
C LEU A 336 11.90 -23.62 -4.72
N SER A 337 11.51 -24.53 -5.61
CA SER A 337 12.25 -24.77 -6.84
C SER A 337 12.32 -23.50 -7.70
N GLN A 338 13.50 -23.22 -8.26
CA GLN A 338 13.64 -22.19 -9.29
C GLN A 338 13.02 -22.71 -10.59
N GLY A 339 11.81 -22.22 -10.91
CA GLY A 339 11.14 -22.55 -12.16
C GLY A 339 11.52 -21.57 -13.29
N GLY A 340 11.41 -22.05 -14.53
CA GLY A 340 11.41 -21.27 -15.76
C GLY A 340 12.75 -20.62 -16.15
N LEU A 341 13.48 -21.24 -17.09
CA LEU A 341 14.62 -20.60 -17.76
C LEU A 341 14.15 -19.54 -18.76
N PHE A 342 14.80 -18.37 -18.76
CA PHE A 342 14.57 -17.29 -19.72
C PHE A 342 15.87 -16.55 -20.03
N ALA A 343 15.97 -15.97 -21.23
CA ALA A 343 17.10 -15.16 -21.63
C ALA A 343 17.05 -13.78 -20.94
N PRO A 344 18.20 -13.14 -20.64
CA PRO A 344 18.23 -11.80 -20.04
C PRO A 344 17.42 -10.76 -20.83
N ILE A 345 17.50 -10.81 -22.17
CA ILE A 345 16.63 -10.04 -23.04
C ILE A 345 15.34 -10.82 -23.26
N SER A 346 14.35 -10.56 -22.42
CA SER A 346 13.00 -11.13 -22.48
C SER A 346 12.05 -10.29 -21.64
N ARG A 347 10.75 -10.58 -21.72
CA ARG A 347 9.76 -9.97 -20.82
C ARG A 347 10.08 -10.31 -19.36
N GLU A 348 10.44 -11.55 -19.05
CA GLU A 348 10.87 -11.96 -17.71
C GLU A 348 12.08 -11.13 -17.25
N GLY A 349 13.10 -10.98 -18.08
CA GLY A 349 14.30 -10.20 -17.77
C GLY A 349 14.00 -8.72 -17.50
N SER A 350 13.11 -8.11 -18.29
CA SER A 350 12.67 -6.74 -18.04
C SER A 350 11.92 -6.58 -16.70
N LEU A 351 11.16 -7.59 -16.29
CA LEU A 351 10.45 -7.61 -15.02
C LEU A 351 11.39 -7.87 -13.84
N VAL A 352 12.47 -8.63 -14.05
CA VAL A 352 13.58 -8.76 -13.07
C VAL A 352 14.29 -7.43 -12.88
N LEU A 353 14.64 -6.72 -13.97
CA LEU A 353 15.23 -5.38 -13.90
C LEU A 353 14.33 -4.41 -13.15
N ASN A 354 13.03 -4.41 -13.48
CA ASN A 354 12.01 -3.63 -12.77
C ASN A 354 12.03 -3.89 -11.27
N ASN A 355 11.95 -5.16 -10.89
CA ASN A 355 11.90 -5.54 -9.49
C ASN A 355 13.19 -5.21 -8.75
N LEU A 356 14.35 -5.37 -9.40
CA LEU A 356 15.63 -4.98 -8.81
C LEU A 356 15.65 -3.47 -8.51
N LEU A 357 15.33 -2.64 -9.49
CA LEU A 357 15.35 -1.18 -9.33
C LEU A 357 14.32 -0.70 -8.30
N LEU A 358 13.09 -1.23 -8.31
CA LEU A 358 12.07 -0.89 -7.32
C LEU A 358 12.47 -1.31 -5.90
N THR A 359 13.01 -2.51 -5.72
CA THR A 359 13.43 -2.99 -4.40
C THR A 359 14.64 -2.21 -3.87
N VAL A 360 15.61 -1.87 -4.72
CA VAL A 360 16.75 -1.03 -4.34
C VAL A 360 16.31 0.40 -4.02
N ALA A 361 15.37 0.96 -4.78
CA ALA A 361 14.80 2.28 -4.49
C ALA A 361 14.03 2.28 -3.16
N CYS A 362 13.26 1.22 -2.89
CA CYS A 362 12.61 1.02 -1.60
C CYS A 362 13.64 0.93 -0.46
N ALA A 363 14.76 0.22 -0.67
CA ALA A 363 15.83 0.12 0.32
C ALA A 363 16.51 1.48 0.58
N ALA A 364 16.72 2.29 -0.46
CA ALA A 364 17.25 3.65 -0.30
C ALA A 364 16.33 4.53 0.56
N VAL A 365 15.02 4.49 0.30
CA VAL A 365 14.02 5.22 1.11
C VAL A 365 13.98 4.68 2.54
N PHE A 366 14.04 3.36 2.72
CA PHE A 366 14.06 2.71 4.03
C PHE A 366 15.28 3.13 4.85
N VAL A 367 16.47 3.11 4.25
CA VAL A 367 17.71 3.55 4.91
C VAL A 367 17.61 5.03 5.26
N GLY A 368 17.22 5.91 4.33
CA GLY A 368 17.09 7.34 4.60
C GLY A 368 16.09 7.66 5.72
N THR A 369 15.01 6.87 5.82
CA THR A 369 13.97 7.05 6.83
C THR A 369 14.40 6.56 8.22
N LEU A 370 15.08 5.42 8.30
CA LEU A 370 15.48 4.82 9.58
C LEU A 370 16.86 5.23 10.08
N TYR A 371 17.72 5.79 9.21
CA TYR A 371 19.08 6.17 9.58
C TYR A 371 19.12 7.21 10.72
N PRO A 372 18.31 8.28 10.72
CA PRO A 372 18.25 9.22 11.86
C PRO A 372 17.91 8.52 13.18
N LEU A 373 16.94 7.60 13.14
CA LEU A 373 16.50 6.87 14.33
C LEU A 373 17.59 5.91 14.84
N ALA A 374 18.26 5.21 13.93
CA ALA A 374 19.35 4.32 14.29
C ALA A 374 20.52 5.12 14.90
N LEU A 375 20.88 6.26 14.31
CA LEU A 375 21.94 7.13 14.83
C LEU A 375 21.60 7.65 16.23
N GLU A 376 20.39 8.21 16.41
CA GLU A 376 19.93 8.70 17.70
C GLU A 376 19.99 7.61 18.77
N SER A 377 19.59 6.37 18.45
CA SER A 377 19.61 5.26 19.41
C SER A 377 21.01 4.81 19.83
N ILE A 378 22.04 5.05 19.01
CA ILE A 378 23.42 4.61 19.25
C ILE A 378 24.28 5.75 19.84
N THR A 379 24.16 6.95 19.31
CA THR A 379 25.03 8.10 19.65
C THR A 379 24.31 9.17 20.46
N GLY A 380 22.98 9.17 20.50
CA GLY A 380 22.17 10.26 21.07
C GLY A 380 22.08 11.50 20.18
N GLU A 381 22.73 11.51 19.01
CA GLU A 381 22.71 12.65 18.09
C GLU A 381 21.45 12.63 17.22
N LYS A 382 20.79 13.79 17.14
CA LYS A 382 19.60 13.99 16.29
C LYS A 382 20.00 14.63 14.98
N ILE A 383 19.79 13.91 13.89
CA ILE A 383 19.93 14.43 12.53
C ILE A 383 18.58 14.41 11.82
N SER A 384 18.45 15.20 10.76
CA SER A 384 17.33 15.10 9.84
C SER A 384 17.84 14.76 8.45
N VAL A 385 17.20 13.78 7.81
CA VAL A 385 17.45 13.41 6.42
C VAL A 385 16.27 13.91 5.60
N GLY A 386 16.50 14.93 4.78
CA GLY A 386 15.47 15.57 3.95
C GLY A 386 15.62 15.28 2.46
N ALA A 387 14.83 16.01 1.66
CA ALA A 387 14.76 15.87 0.21
C ALA A 387 16.10 15.74 -0.54
N PRO A 388 17.21 16.42 -0.19
CA PRO A 388 18.47 16.27 -0.91
C PRO A 388 19.00 14.83 -0.94
N PHE A 389 18.94 14.09 0.18
CA PHE A 389 19.38 12.69 0.24
C PHE A 389 18.50 11.80 -0.64
N PHE A 390 17.18 11.94 -0.50
CA PHE A 390 16.24 11.11 -1.25
C PHE A 390 16.31 11.41 -2.75
N ASN A 391 16.40 12.67 -3.16
CA ASN A 391 16.54 13.02 -4.57
C ASN A 391 17.85 12.47 -5.18
N LEU A 392 18.97 12.57 -4.46
CA LEU A 392 20.26 12.05 -4.92
C LEU A 392 20.33 10.52 -5.01
N THR A 393 19.56 9.80 -4.20
CA THR A 393 19.57 8.33 -4.14
C THR A 393 18.46 7.70 -4.98
N PHE A 394 17.26 8.26 -4.96
CA PHE A 394 16.07 7.71 -5.60
C PHE A 394 16.00 8.02 -7.10
N VAL A 395 16.30 9.26 -7.51
CA VAL A 395 16.19 9.67 -8.93
C VAL A 395 17.10 8.85 -9.85
N PRO A 396 18.38 8.58 -9.51
CA PRO A 396 19.25 7.74 -10.35
C PRO A 396 18.78 6.29 -10.50
N LEU A 397 17.93 5.79 -9.60
CA LEU A 397 17.36 4.44 -9.66
C LEU A 397 16.08 4.41 -10.50
N ILE A 398 15.23 5.43 -10.34
CA ILE A 398 13.92 5.48 -11.02
C ILE A 398 14.04 5.94 -12.46
N VAL A 399 14.94 6.88 -12.81
CA VAL A 399 15.06 7.34 -14.21
C VAL A 399 15.37 6.18 -15.17
N PRO A 400 16.36 5.30 -14.91
CA PRO A 400 16.59 4.12 -15.76
C PRO A 400 15.38 3.18 -15.80
N LEU A 401 14.67 3.01 -14.68
CA LEU A 401 13.44 2.22 -14.64
C LEU A 401 12.38 2.79 -15.59
N LEU A 402 12.10 4.09 -15.52
CA LEU A 402 11.11 4.76 -16.36
C LEU A 402 11.46 4.67 -17.86
N ILE A 403 12.75 4.73 -18.20
CA ILE A 403 13.21 4.50 -19.57
C ILE A 403 12.90 3.06 -20.02
N ALA A 404 13.10 2.07 -19.14
CA ALA A 404 12.89 0.66 -19.45
C ALA A 404 11.39 0.25 -19.52
N VAL A 405 10.48 0.97 -18.86
CA VAL A 405 9.05 0.59 -18.75
C VAL A 405 8.40 0.28 -20.11
N PRO A 406 8.48 1.12 -21.16
CA PRO A 406 7.84 0.82 -22.44
C PRO A 406 8.38 -0.40 -23.18
N PHE A 407 9.62 -0.83 -22.88
CA PHE A 407 10.21 -2.01 -23.52
C PHE A 407 9.58 -3.31 -23.02
N GLY A 408 9.32 -3.44 -21.72
CA GLY A 408 8.89 -4.70 -21.11
C GLY A 408 7.64 -5.33 -21.76
N PRO A 409 6.53 -4.58 -21.93
CA PRO A 409 5.33 -5.09 -22.59
C PRO A 409 5.50 -5.45 -24.08
N LEU A 410 6.52 -4.90 -24.76
CA LEU A 410 6.82 -5.17 -26.18
C LEU A 410 7.76 -6.37 -26.38
N LEU A 411 8.54 -6.75 -25.36
CA LEU A 411 9.37 -7.94 -25.39
C LEU A 411 8.52 -9.21 -25.28
N ALA A 412 8.93 -10.28 -25.97
CA ALA A 412 8.30 -11.60 -25.86
C ALA A 412 8.78 -12.34 -24.60
N TRP A 413 7.96 -13.29 -24.12
CA TRP A 413 8.34 -14.22 -23.06
C TRP A 413 9.46 -15.17 -23.53
N LYS A 414 10.26 -15.70 -22.61
CA LYS A 414 11.45 -16.55 -22.81
C LYS A 414 12.63 -15.86 -23.52
N ARG A 415 12.39 -15.27 -24.69
CA ARG A 415 13.42 -14.61 -25.50
C ARG A 415 12.78 -13.47 -26.29
N GLY A 416 13.22 -12.26 -26.02
CA GLY A 416 12.79 -11.04 -26.70
C GLY A 416 13.77 -10.60 -27.78
N ASP A 417 13.30 -9.68 -28.61
CA ASP A 417 14.10 -8.95 -29.60
C ASP A 417 14.10 -7.47 -29.19
N LEU A 418 15.23 -7.01 -28.66
CA LEU A 418 15.39 -5.65 -28.18
C LEU A 418 15.37 -4.64 -29.33
N LEU A 419 15.93 -4.99 -30.48
CA LEU A 419 15.98 -4.10 -31.65
C LEU A 419 14.56 -3.90 -32.20
N ALA A 420 13.79 -4.97 -32.34
CA ALA A 420 12.40 -4.87 -32.77
C ALA A 420 11.53 -4.06 -31.78
N ALA A 421 11.76 -4.21 -30.47
CA ALA A 421 11.07 -3.39 -29.47
C ALA A 421 11.45 -1.90 -29.59
N ALA A 422 12.74 -1.59 -29.75
CA ALA A 422 13.23 -0.22 -29.94
C ALA A 422 12.67 0.43 -31.22
N GLN A 423 12.62 -0.31 -32.33
CA GLN A 423 12.04 0.16 -33.59
C GLN A 423 10.57 0.55 -33.42
N ARG A 424 9.76 -0.28 -32.74
CA ARG A 424 8.35 0.04 -32.45
C ARG A 424 8.19 1.29 -31.57
N LEU A 425 9.14 1.55 -30.67
CA LEU A 425 9.14 2.72 -29.79
C LEU A 425 9.72 3.98 -30.43
N THR A 426 10.16 3.94 -31.69
CA THR A 426 10.82 5.09 -32.35
C THR A 426 9.92 6.33 -32.37
N ALA A 427 8.62 6.17 -32.67
CA ALA A 427 7.68 7.28 -32.65
C ALA A 427 7.55 7.92 -31.25
N ALA A 428 7.47 7.08 -30.20
CA ALA A 428 7.43 7.56 -28.81
C ALA A 428 8.71 8.32 -28.44
N ALA A 429 9.88 7.83 -28.87
CA ALA A 429 11.16 8.50 -28.64
C ALA A 429 11.24 9.86 -29.34
N VAL A 430 10.80 9.93 -30.62
CA VAL A 430 10.78 11.17 -31.39
C VAL A 430 9.85 12.20 -30.77
N ILE A 431 8.63 11.81 -30.38
CA ILE A 431 7.68 12.72 -29.70
C ILE A 431 8.28 13.25 -28.40
N SER A 432 8.91 12.37 -27.62
CA SER A 432 9.57 12.76 -26.36
C SER A 432 10.72 13.73 -26.60
N LEU A 433 11.54 13.51 -27.62
CA LEU A 433 12.64 14.39 -28.01
C LEU A 433 12.14 15.76 -28.49
N VAL A 434 11.10 15.77 -29.34
CA VAL A 434 10.48 17.02 -29.82
C VAL A 434 9.94 17.83 -28.64
N ALA A 435 9.29 17.18 -27.67
CA ALA A 435 8.82 17.85 -26.48
C ALA A 435 9.96 18.43 -25.63
N ILE A 436 11.06 17.68 -25.43
CA ILE A 436 12.27 18.17 -24.74
C ILE A 436 12.78 19.44 -25.43
N ILE A 437 12.98 19.40 -26.75
CA ILE A 437 13.49 20.54 -27.53
C ILE A 437 12.53 21.73 -27.45
N THR A 438 11.22 21.49 -27.55
CA THR A 438 10.20 22.54 -27.48
C THR A 438 10.22 23.23 -26.11
N VAL A 439 10.22 22.46 -25.02
CA VAL A 439 10.23 23.02 -23.66
C VAL A 439 11.55 23.75 -23.38
N LEU A 440 12.69 23.26 -23.89
CA LEU A 440 13.98 23.98 -23.83
C LEU A 440 13.94 25.29 -24.61
N ALA A 441 13.37 25.30 -25.82
CA ALA A 441 13.28 26.51 -26.64
C ALA A 441 12.38 27.59 -26.00
N LEU A 442 11.36 27.18 -25.26
CA LEU A 442 10.45 28.09 -24.55
C LEU A 442 11.05 28.60 -23.21
N ASN A 443 11.95 27.86 -22.56
CA ASN A 443 12.53 28.22 -21.28
C ASN A 443 13.97 28.75 -21.41
N ARG A 444 14.14 30.08 -21.32
CA ARG A 444 15.46 30.73 -21.50
C ARG A 444 16.37 30.73 -20.26
N SER A 445 15.83 30.55 -19.06
CA SER A 445 16.56 30.75 -17.79
C SER A 445 16.57 29.51 -16.87
N GLY A 446 16.25 28.32 -17.39
CA GLY A 446 16.08 27.09 -16.61
C GLY A 446 14.69 26.95 -15.99
N PRO A 447 14.42 25.85 -15.26
CA PRO A 447 15.33 24.76 -14.91
C PRO A 447 15.60 23.76 -16.05
N TRP A 448 16.87 23.43 -16.27
CA TRP A 448 17.34 22.68 -17.45
C TRP A 448 17.05 21.17 -17.42
N LEU A 449 16.78 20.59 -16.24
CA LEU A 449 16.41 19.18 -16.11
C LEU A 449 14.92 18.92 -16.31
N ALA A 450 14.07 19.94 -16.14
CA ALA A 450 12.62 19.78 -16.26
C ALA A 450 12.16 19.32 -17.66
N PRO A 451 12.70 19.84 -18.77
CA PRO A 451 12.40 19.34 -20.11
C PRO A 451 12.62 17.82 -20.26
N LEU A 452 13.70 17.27 -19.67
CA LEU A 452 13.98 15.83 -19.70
C LEU A 452 12.90 15.04 -18.95
N GLY A 453 12.44 15.55 -17.81
CA GLY A 453 11.34 14.97 -17.05
C GLY A 453 10.02 14.96 -17.85
N ILE A 454 9.70 16.06 -18.55
CA ILE A 454 8.53 16.12 -19.44
C ILE A 454 8.65 15.10 -20.58
N GLY A 455 9.82 15.04 -21.22
CA GLY A 455 10.11 14.04 -22.25
C GLY A 455 9.93 12.61 -21.73
N LEU A 456 10.43 12.31 -20.53
CA LEU A 456 10.30 11.00 -19.90
C LEU A 456 8.84 10.64 -19.57
N GLY A 457 8.03 11.62 -19.16
CA GLY A 457 6.59 11.40 -18.95
C GLY A 457 5.84 11.12 -20.26
N LEU A 458 6.16 11.86 -21.33
CA LEU A 458 5.60 11.59 -22.66
C LEU A 458 6.09 10.26 -23.24
N TRP A 459 7.32 9.86 -22.97
CA TRP A 459 7.87 8.55 -23.33
C TRP A 459 7.02 7.41 -22.75
N LEU A 460 6.61 7.52 -21.49
CA LEU A 460 5.76 6.54 -20.83
C LEU A 460 4.34 6.51 -21.42
N ILE A 461 3.73 7.67 -21.63
CA ILE A 461 2.38 7.79 -22.22
C ILE A 461 2.38 7.22 -23.65
N CYS A 462 3.31 7.68 -24.50
CA CYS A 462 3.41 7.23 -25.88
C CYS A 462 3.82 5.75 -25.96
N GLY A 463 4.65 5.27 -25.03
CA GLY A 463 5.00 3.86 -24.90
C GLY A 463 3.79 2.97 -24.61
N ALA A 464 2.93 3.38 -23.66
CA ALA A 464 1.69 2.68 -23.36
C ALA A 464 0.72 2.68 -24.55
N VAL A 465 0.60 3.80 -25.27
CA VAL A 465 -0.17 3.89 -26.52
C VAL A 465 0.41 2.97 -27.59
N THR A 466 1.74 2.91 -27.72
CA THR A 466 2.44 2.04 -28.67
C THR A 466 2.16 0.56 -28.40
N GLU A 467 2.07 0.16 -27.13
CA GLU A 467 1.66 -1.21 -26.77
C GLU A 467 0.26 -1.54 -27.31
N LEU A 468 -0.72 -0.66 -27.08
CA LEU A 468 -2.10 -0.85 -27.56
C LEU A 468 -2.17 -0.83 -29.09
N ALA A 469 -1.45 0.09 -29.74
CA ALA A 469 -1.37 0.20 -31.20
C ALA A 469 -0.78 -1.08 -31.81
N THR A 470 0.28 -1.63 -31.21
CA THR A 470 0.91 -2.89 -31.67
C THR A 470 -0.04 -4.08 -31.51
N ARG A 471 -0.73 -4.20 -30.37
CA ARG A 471 -1.67 -5.30 -30.12
C ARG A 471 -2.91 -5.24 -31.02
N SER A 472 -3.37 -4.03 -31.33
CA SER A 472 -4.52 -3.79 -32.23
C SER A 472 -4.15 -3.75 -33.71
N LYS A 473 -2.85 -3.81 -34.06
CA LYS A 473 -2.36 -3.66 -35.44
C LYS A 473 -2.83 -2.36 -36.09
N LEU A 474 -2.80 -1.25 -35.37
CA LEU A 474 -3.34 0.05 -35.82
C LEU A 474 -2.78 0.51 -37.17
N PHE A 475 -1.52 0.18 -37.47
CA PHE A 475 -0.85 0.61 -38.71
C PHE A 475 -0.63 -0.53 -39.72
N ASP A 476 -1.00 -1.77 -39.38
CA ASP A 476 -0.74 -2.96 -40.21
C ASP A 476 -2.03 -3.65 -40.70
N ALA A 477 -3.21 -3.16 -40.30
CA ALA A 477 -4.50 -3.76 -40.61
C ALA A 477 -5.54 -2.71 -41.07
N SER A 478 -6.64 -3.18 -41.67
CA SER A 478 -7.77 -2.31 -42.01
C SER A 478 -8.45 -1.76 -40.76
N TRP A 479 -9.16 -0.64 -40.91
CA TRP A 479 -9.74 0.05 -39.74
C TRP A 479 -10.76 -0.84 -38.99
N ASP A 480 -11.56 -1.62 -39.73
CA ASP A 480 -12.51 -2.57 -39.15
C ASP A 480 -11.82 -3.65 -38.29
N GLU A 481 -10.68 -4.17 -38.76
CA GLU A 481 -9.92 -5.20 -38.05
C GLU A 481 -9.27 -4.64 -36.78
N THR A 482 -8.67 -3.46 -36.85
CA THR A 482 -8.10 -2.80 -35.67
C THR A 482 -9.17 -2.49 -34.64
N TRP A 483 -10.32 -1.96 -35.05
CA TRP A 483 -11.42 -1.64 -34.14
C TRP A 483 -12.02 -2.90 -33.50
N ARG A 484 -12.13 -3.99 -34.27
CA ARG A 484 -12.51 -5.32 -33.76
C ARG A 484 -11.49 -5.81 -32.73
N ARG A 485 -10.19 -5.67 -32.98
CA ARG A 485 -9.14 -6.07 -32.03
C ARG A 485 -9.20 -5.25 -30.75
N LEU A 486 -9.30 -3.92 -30.86
CA LEU A 486 -9.42 -3.03 -29.69
C LEU A 486 -10.61 -3.45 -28.83
N ARG A 487 -11.81 -3.61 -29.41
CA ARG A 487 -13.00 -4.03 -28.65
C ARG A 487 -12.84 -5.38 -27.96
N ASN A 488 -12.05 -6.30 -28.53
CA ASN A 488 -11.82 -7.64 -28.01
C ASN A 488 -10.55 -7.78 -27.14
N LEU A 489 -9.78 -6.71 -26.91
CA LEU A 489 -8.62 -6.77 -26.03
C LEU A 489 -9.05 -7.07 -24.59
N PRO A 490 -8.35 -7.97 -23.87
CA PRO A 490 -8.65 -8.21 -22.46
C PRO A 490 -8.56 -6.92 -21.64
N ARG A 491 -9.44 -6.75 -20.65
CA ARG A 491 -9.42 -5.60 -19.71
C ARG A 491 -8.06 -5.39 -19.05
N ALA A 492 -7.32 -6.47 -18.79
CA ALA A 492 -5.97 -6.40 -18.25
C ALA A 492 -5.00 -5.61 -19.15
N SER A 493 -5.15 -5.66 -20.48
CA SER A 493 -4.32 -4.88 -21.40
C SER A 493 -4.58 -3.38 -21.29
N TYR A 494 -5.85 -2.99 -21.14
CA TYR A 494 -6.21 -1.59 -20.86
C TYR A 494 -5.70 -1.14 -19.49
N GLY A 495 -5.86 -1.99 -18.46
CA GLY A 495 -5.33 -1.71 -17.12
C GLY A 495 -3.81 -1.49 -17.12
N THR A 496 -3.06 -2.32 -17.84
CA THR A 496 -1.61 -2.16 -18.03
C THR A 496 -1.28 -0.83 -18.72
N ALA A 497 -1.95 -0.50 -19.82
CA ALA A 497 -1.70 0.74 -20.55
C ALA A 497 -2.04 1.98 -19.71
N LEU A 498 -3.18 1.97 -19.00
CA LEU A 498 -3.60 3.07 -18.13
C LEU A 498 -2.66 3.28 -16.95
N ALA A 499 -2.19 2.20 -16.30
CA ALA A 499 -1.24 2.30 -15.19
C ALA A 499 0.10 2.92 -15.64
N HIS A 500 0.66 2.46 -16.77
CA HIS A 500 1.92 2.99 -17.28
C HIS A 500 1.79 4.39 -17.88
N ALA A 501 0.69 4.73 -18.55
CA ALA A 501 0.42 6.10 -18.98
C ALA A 501 0.22 7.03 -17.78
N GLY A 502 -0.47 6.57 -16.74
CA GLY A 502 -0.65 7.29 -15.47
C GLY A 502 0.68 7.61 -14.79
N LEU A 503 1.67 6.70 -14.87
CA LEU A 503 3.04 6.98 -14.42
C LEU A 503 3.67 8.15 -15.18
N GLY A 504 3.43 8.26 -16.49
CA GLY A 504 3.89 9.38 -17.30
C GLY A 504 3.20 10.71 -16.95
N VAL A 505 1.89 10.68 -16.71
CA VAL A 505 1.12 11.84 -16.22
C VAL A 505 1.64 12.29 -14.85
N MET A 506 1.90 11.34 -13.95
CA MET A 506 2.49 11.61 -12.64
C MET A 506 3.85 12.30 -12.77
N VAL A 507 4.76 11.75 -13.59
CA VAL A 507 6.10 12.35 -13.81
C VAL A 507 5.99 13.77 -14.36
N ILE A 508 5.11 14.03 -15.34
CA ILE A 508 4.86 15.38 -15.87
C ILE A 508 4.37 16.31 -14.76
N GLY A 509 3.41 15.87 -13.95
CA GLY A 509 2.89 16.64 -12.82
C GLY A 509 3.98 17.00 -11.82
N LEU A 510 4.70 16.00 -11.30
CA LEU A 510 5.78 16.14 -10.32
C LEU A 510 6.88 17.09 -10.81
N VAL A 511 7.32 16.92 -12.05
CA VAL A 511 8.36 17.78 -12.64
C VAL A 511 7.81 19.19 -12.79
N SER A 512 6.59 19.36 -13.31
CA SER A 512 6.04 20.69 -13.56
C SER A 512 5.83 21.49 -12.28
N THR A 513 5.30 20.85 -11.24
CA THR A 513 5.08 21.48 -9.93
C THR A 513 6.38 21.77 -9.19
N THR A 514 7.44 21.00 -9.41
CA THR A 514 8.72 21.23 -8.74
C THR A 514 9.55 22.30 -9.46
N ALA A 515 9.57 22.29 -10.80
CA ALA A 515 10.45 23.14 -11.58
C ALA A 515 9.91 24.54 -11.85
N TRP A 516 8.59 24.69 -12.02
CA TRP A 516 7.98 25.96 -12.43
C TRP A 516 7.01 26.54 -11.40
N ARG A 517 6.99 26.01 -10.17
CA ARG A 517 6.24 26.65 -9.08
C ARG A 517 6.85 28.01 -8.77
N SER A 518 5.99 29.02 -8.73
CA SER A 518 6.31 30.35 -8.23
C SER A 518 5.48 30.60 -6.98
N GLU A 519 6.14 31.07 -5.92
CA GLU A 519 5.48 31.50 -4.70
C GLU A 519 5.58 33.02 -4.62
N ARG A 520 4.45 33.67 -4.36
CA ARG A 520 4.39 35.11 -4.11
C ARG A 520 4.00 35.30 -2.65
N ILE A 521 4.97 35.72 -1.84
CA ILE A 521 4.72 36.09 -0.44
C ILE A 521 4.17 37.52 -0.45
N GLU A 522 2.89 37.66 -0.12
CA GLU A 522 2.25 38.97 0.05
C GLU A 522 2.03 39.21 1.55
N ALA A 523 2.55 40.32 2.06
CA ALA A 523 2.24 40.78 3.41
C ALA A 523 0.84 41.40 3.38
N LEU A 524 -0.10 40.84 4.15
CA LEU A 524 -1.38 41.50 4.38
C LEU A 524 -1.12 42.78 5.18
N ALA A 525 -1.57 43.93 4.63
CA ALA A 525 -1.61 45.16 5.40
C ALA A 525 -2.59 44.96 6.58
N PRO A 526 -2.21 45.37 7.80
CA PRO A 526 -2.98 45.14 9.02
C PRO A 526 -4.36 45.80 9.01
#